data_AF-A0A7S4RKP8-F1
#
_entry.id   AF-A0A7S4RKP8-F1
#
_cell.length_a   1.000
_cell.length_b   1.000
_cell.length_c   1.000
_cell.angle_alpha   90.00
_cell.angle_beta   90.00
_cell.angle_gamma   90.00
#
_symmetry.space_group_name_H-M   'P 1'
#
loop_
_entity.id
_entity.type
_entity.pdbx_description
1 polymer ?
#
loop_
_entity_poly.entity_id
_entity_poly.type
_entity_poly.pdbx_seq_one_letter_code
_entity_poly.pdbx_strand_id
1 'polypeptide(L)'
;LRWFWEAHDPTQGMGQGNDRGTQYRSALYYFDDEQRRLYEASRDAYQAALKENGKGRGSEVTTEIRAAAEFADGQVFYYAEDYHQQYLAKPGARPYCSAQPQKVSLPPFESWAPKELLDSYAPKLPEAFWKAHGPKPHCVIRSPNEPIKWP
;
A
#
# COMPACT_ATOMS: atom_id res chain seq x y z
N LEU A 1 -4.50 -4.60 0.67
CA LEU A 1 -3.22 -4.67 1.41
C LEU A 1 -2.05 -5.16 0.55
N ARG A 2 -2.16 -6.28 -0.21
CA ARG A 2 -1.09 -6.74 -1.12
C ARG A 2 -0.49 -5.63 -1.98
N TRP A 3 -1.34 -4.90 -2.70
CA TRP A 3 -0.90 -3.79 -3.55
C TRP A 3 -0.12 -2.72 -2.78
N PHE A 4 -0.59 -2.32 -1.60
CA PHE A 4 0.08 -1.34 -0.76
C PHE A 4 1.50 -1.79 -0.42
N TRP A 5 1.67 -2.98 0.16
CA TRP A 5 2.99 -3.45 0.58
C TRP A 5 3.96 -3.66 -0.59
N GLU A 6 3.46 -4.15 -1.73
CA GLU A 6 4.26 -4.44 -2.92
C GLU A 6 4.52 -3.19 -3.78
N ALA A 7 3.80 -2.08 -3.55
CA ALA A 7 3.87 -0.87 -4.36
C ALA A 7 5.03 0.06 -3.99
N HIS A 8 5.52 0.02 -2.75
CA HIS A 8 6.53 0.96 -2.30
C HIS A 8 7.59 0.34 -1.38
N ASP A 9 8.53 1.16 -0.92
CA ASP A 9 9.47 0.79 0.15
C ASP A 9 8.96 1.29 1.51
N PRO A 10 8.39 0.42 2.37
CA PRO A 10 7.84 0.84 3.65
C PRO A 10 8.90 1.07 4.75
N THR A 11 10.20 0.95 4.46
CA THR A 11 11.28 1.11 5.47
C THR A 11 11.99 2.46 5.42
N GLN A 12 11.53 3.39 4.56
CA GLN A 12 12.25 4.65 4.30
C GLN A 12 11.93 5.81 5.26
N GLY A 13 11.08 5.59 6.27
CA GLY A 13 10.74 6.60 7.27
C GLY A 13 10.02 7.80 6.65
N MET A 14 10.60 8.99 6.81
CA MET A 14 10.02 10.27 6.36
C MET A 14 10.39 10.57 4.90
N GLY A 15 10.11 9.63 4.00
CA GLY A 15 10.36 9.76 2.57
C GLY A 15 10.03 8.51 1.76
N GLN A 16 10.00 8.68 0.44
CA GLN A 16 9.88 7.60 -0.53
C GLN A 16 10.72 7.87 -1.79
N GLY A 17 11.72 7.03 -2.02
CA GLY A 17 12.68 7.16 -3.10
C GLY A 17 13.39 8.52 -3.06
N ASN A 18 13.14 9.32 -4.09
CA ASN A 18 13.69 10.66 -4.21
C ASN A 18 12.83 11.73 -3.51
N ASP A 19 11.59 11.39 -3.13
CA ASP A 19 10.70 12.29 -2.42
C ASP A 19 11.03 12.25 -0.92
N ARG A 20 11.42 13.40 -0.35
CA ARG A 20 11.88 13.52 1.04
C ARG A 20 11.01 14.49 1.81
N GLY A 21 10.63 14.09 3.03
CA GLY A 21 9.74 14.85 3.91
C GLY A 21 8.65 13.96 4.51
N THR A 22 8.10 14.40 5.66
CA THR A 22 7.09 13.67 6.44
C THR A 22 5.79 13.42 5.67
N GLN A 23 5.51 14.23 4.65
CA GLN A 23 4.37 14.08 3.74
C GLN A 23 4.46 12.87 2.80
N TYR A 24 5.63 12.24 2.68
CA TYR A 24 5.86 11.08 1.81
C TYR A 24 6.06 9.76 2.58
N ARG A 25 5.76 9.74 3.88
CA ARG A 25 5.88 8.54 4.71
C ARG A 25 4.85 7.48 4.32
N SER A 26 5.19 6.22 4.56
CA SER A 26 4.25 5.10 4.46
C SER A 26 3.20 5.20 5.57
N ALA A 27 1.91 5.12 5.22
CA ALA A 27 0.82 5.21 6.20
C ALA A 27 -0.42 4.41 5.79
N LEU A 28 -1.11 3.86 6.80
CA LEU A 28 -2.42 3.22 6.72
C LEU A 28 -3.32 3.82 7.80
N TYR A 29 -4.49 4.31 7.39
CA TYR A 29 -5.47 4.91 8.30
C TYR A 29 -6.71 4.03 8.39
N TYR A 30 -7.04 3.59 9.60
CA TYR A 30 -8.17 2.67 9.84
C TYR A 30 -9.39 3.40 10.42
N PHE A 31 -10.57 2.88 10.11
CA PHE A 31 -11.86 3.38 10.60
C PHE A 31 -12.47 2.52 11.70
N ASP A 32 -12.04 1.27 11.81
CA ASP A 32 -12.54 0.30 12.77
C ASP A 32 -11.41 -0.64 13.25
N ASP A 33 -11.72 -1.46 14.25
CA ASP A 33 -10.76 -2.37 14.86
C ASP A 33 -10.37 -3.53 13.93
N GLU A 34 -11.28 -3.99 13.06
CA GLU A 34 -10.97 -5.07 12.11
C GLU A 34 -9.88 -4.65 11.14
N GLN A 35 -9.99 -3.43 10.59
CA GLN A 35 -8.99 -2.82 9.73
C GLN A 35 -7.66 -2.64 10.47
N ARG A 36 -7.69 -2.11 11.70
CA ARG A 36 -6.48 -1.98 12.53
C ARG A 36 -5.74 -3.32 12.66
N ARG A 37 -6.46 -4.38 13.02
CA ARG A 37 -5.91 -5.73 13.18
C ARG A 37 -5.36 -6.31 11.88
N LEU A 38 -6.04 -6.10 10.76
CA LEU A 38 -5.55 -6.49 9.43
C LEU A 38 -4.28 -5.71 9.04
N TYR A 39 -4.22 -4.42 9.34
CA TYR A 39 -3.07 -3.57 9.00
C TYR A 39 -1.85 -3.98 9.80
N GLU A 40 -2.00 -4.16 11.11
CA GLU A 40 -0.95 -4.65 12.01
C GLU A 40 -0.46 -6.05 11.60
N ALA A 41 -1.37 -7.00 11.38
CA ALA A 41 -1.01 -8.35 10.98
C ALA A 41 -0.29 -8.40 9.61
N SER A 42 -0.77 -7.62 8.63
CA SER A 42 -0.13 -7.55 7.31
C SER A 42 1.23 -6.86 7.35
N ARG A 43 1.41 -5.86 8.23
CA ARG A 43 2.72 -5.22 8.49
C ARG A 43 3.71 -6.25 9.00
N ASP A 44 3.32 -7.03 10.00
CA ASP A 44 4.21 -8.01 10.64
C ASP A 44 4.58 -9.13 9.67
N ALA A 45 3.62 -9.60 8.88
CA ALA A 45 3.87 -10.57 7.81
C ALA A 45 4.82 -10.02 6.74
N TYR A 46 4.64 -8.77 6.33
CA TYR A 46 5.52 -8.16 5.33
C TYR A 46 6.92 -7.88 5.88
N GLN A 47 7.04 -7.45 7.14
CA GLN A 47 8.31 -7.30 7.84
C GLN A 47 9.10 -8.61 7.84
N ALA A 48 8.43 -9.72 8.20
CA ALA A 48 9.04 -11.05 8.16
C ALA A 48 9.50 -11.42 6.74
N ALA A 49 8.65 -11.20 5.74
CA ALA A 49 8.99 -11.47 4.34
C ALA A 49 10.17 -10.63 3.84
N LEU A 50 10.24 -9.34 4.20
CA LEU A 50 11.37 -8.47 3.87
C LEU A 50 12.66 -9.02 4.49
N LYS A 51 12.63 -9.41 5.76
CA LYS A 51 13.78 -9.96 6.47
C LYS A 51 14.28 -11.26 5.84
N GLU A 52 13.37 -12.19 5.55
CA GLU A 52 13.69 -13.47 4.90
C GLU A 52 14.34 -13.27 3.52
N ASN A 53 13.90 -12.26 2.77
CA ASN A 53 14.43 -11.95 1.45
C ASN A 53 15.66 -11.01 1.47
N GLY A 54 16.18 -10.65 2.66
CA GLY A 54 17.29 -9.70 2.79
C GLY A 54 16.97 -8.30 2.22
N LYS A 55 15.70 -7.88 2.27
CA LYS A 55 15.19 -6.58 1.79
C LYS A 55 14.94 -5.61 2.94
N GLY A 56 14.45 -4.41 2.63
CA GLY A 56 14.20 -3.36 3.63
C GLY A 56 15.44 -2.60 4.10
N ARG A 57 16.60 -2.83 3.44
CA ARG A 57 17.87 -2.11 3.70
C ARG A 57 18.36 -2.23 5.15
N GLY A 58 18.08 -3.37 5.80
CA GLY A 58 18.41 -3.59 7.21
C GLY A 58 17.60 -2.73 8.19
N SER A 59 16.51 -2.13 7.73
CA SER A 59 15.59 -1.32 8.54
C SER A 59 14.25 -2.01 8.70
N GLU A 60 13.58 -1.71 9.80
CA GLU A 60 12.20 -2.16 10.07
C GLU A 60 11.19 -1.36 9.23
N VAL A 61 10.00 -1.92 9.06
CA VAL A 61 8.85 -1.22 8.47
C VAL A 61 8.51 -0.01 9.34
N THR A 62 8.47 1.16 8.69
CA THR A 62 8.18 2.47 9.29
C THR A 62 6.76 2.96 9.03
N THR A 63 5.88 2.07 8.55
CA THR A 63 4.50 2.42 8.19
C THR A 63 3.72 2.87 9.41
N GLU A 64 3.20 4.09 9.38
CA GLU A 64 2.26 4.60 10.37
C GLU A 64 0.93 3.85 10.25
N ILE A 65 0.43 3.32 11.36
CA ILE A 65 -0.91 2.73 11.45
C ILE A 65 -1.67 3.53 12.51
N ARG A 66 -2.65 4.32 12.11
CA ARG A 66 -3.33 5.28 12.98
C ARG A 66 -4.83 5.33 12.71
N ALA A 67 -5.64 5.62 13.73
CA ALA A 67 -7.07 5.81 13.51
C ALA A 67 -7.30 7.07 12.68
N ALA A 68 -8.14 6.97 11.65
CA ALA A 68 -8.52 8.10 10.79
C ALA A 68 -9.12 9.28 11.59
N ALA A 69 -9.79 9.00 12.70
CA ALA A 69 -10.40 9.99 13.58
C ALA A 69 -9.40 10.83 14.39
N GLU A 70 -8.12 10.45 14.46
CA GLU A 70 -7.11 11.18 15.25
C GLU A 70 -6.43 12.35 14.51
N PHE A 71 -6.86 12.64 13.28
CA PHE A 71 -6.41 13.83 12.53
C PHE A 71 -7.19 15.08 12.95
N ALA A 72 -6.56 16.25 12.75
CA ALA A 72 -6.96 17.53 13.34
C ALA A 72 -8.47 17.79 13.24
N ASP A 73 -9.09 18.11 14.38
CA ASP A 73 -10.51 18.48 14.50
C ASP A 73 -11.51 17.44 13.97
N GLY A 74 -11.13 16.16 13.93
CA GLY A 74 -11.96 15.09 13.36
C GLY A 74 -12.02 15.12 11.83
N GLN A 75 -11.23 16.00 11.19
CA GLN A 75 -11.10 16.05 9.74
C GLN A 75 -10.20 14.90 9.27
N VAL A 76 -10.84 13.88 8.70
CA VAL A 76 -10.17 12.65 8.23
C VAL A 76 -9.30 12.89 7.00
N PHE A 77 -9.73 13.79 6.10
CA PHE A 77 -9.11 13.97 4.80
C PHE A 77 -9.34 15.38 4.27
N TYR A 78 -8.29 15.98 3.70
CA TYR A 78 -8.37 17.22 2.93
C TYR A 78 -8.15 16.89 1.46
N TYR A 79 -9.09 17.28 0.61
CA TYR A 79 -8.90 17.14 -0.82
C TYR A 79 -7.75 18.01 -1.28
N ALA A 80 -6.83 17.43 -2.06
CA ALA A 80 -5.87 18.20 -2.84
C ALA A 80 -6.59 18.95 -3.98
N GLU A 81 -5.92 19.96 -4.52
CA GLU A 81 -6.41 20.77 -5.63
C GLU A 81 -6.81 19.93 -6.85
N ASP A 82 -7.76 20.42 -7.65
CA ASP A 82 -8.34 19.70 -8.79
C ASP A 82 -7.31 19.19 -9.81
N TYR A 83 -6.17 19.89 -9.94
CA TYR A 83 -5.12 19.45 -10.86
C TYR A 83 -4.45 18.15 -10.40
N HIS A 84 -4.40 17.86 -9.10
CA HIS A 84 -3.90 16.59 -8.54
C HIS A 84 -4.86 15.42 -8.75
N GLN A 85 -6.17 15.69 -8.78
CA GLN A 85 -7.20 14.66 -8.94
C GLN A 85 -7.06 13.95 -10.29
N GLN A 86 -6.92 12.62 -10.25
CA GLN A 86 -6.68 11.74 -11.42
C GLN A 86 -5.57 12.24 -12.35
N TYR A 87 -4.53 12.90 -11.82
CA TYR A 87 -3.47 13.52 -12.62
C TYR A 87 -2.87 12.57 -13.65
N LEU A 88 -2.54 11.33 -13.27
CA LEU A 88 -1.94 10.33 -14.18
C LEU A 88 -2.89 9.80 -15.25
N ALA A 89 -4.20 10.03 -15.13
CA ALA A 89 -5.18 9.67 -16.15
C ALA A 89 -5.40 10.75 -17.21
N LYS A 90 -4.92 11.98 -16.96
CA LYS A 90 -5.09 13.12 -17.87
C LYS A 90 -4.18 12.97 -19.09
N PRO A 91 -4.63 13.33 -20.30
CA PRO A 91 -3.77 13.36 -21.48
C PRO A 91 -2.52 14.23 -21.26
N GLY A 92 -1.34 13.72 -21.64
CA GLY A 92 -0.07 14.45 -21.50
C GLY A 92 0.53 14.46 -20.09
N ALA A 93 -0.07 13.75 -19.12
CA ALA A 93 0.50 13.60 -17.79
C ALA A 93 1.89 12.98 -17.84
N ARG A 94 2.81 13.50 -17.02
CA ARG A 94 4.15 12.92 -16.88
C ARG A 94 4.12 11.81 -15.83
N PRO A 95 4.38 10.54 -16.20
CA PRO A 95 4.50 9.49 -15.20
C PRO A 95 5.78 9.72 -14.40
N TYR A 96 5.63 10.04 -13.12
CA TYR A 96 6.71 10.05 -12.15
C TYR A 96 6.42 9.00 -11.09
N CYS A 97 7.40 8.14 -10.80
CA CYS A 97 7.23 7.04 -9.86
C CYS A 97 8.48 6.92 -8.97
N SER A 98 8.43 7.55 -7.79
CA SER A 98 9.45 7.46 -6.75
C SER A 98 9.32 6.22 -5.86
N ALA A 99 8.31 5.37 -6.08
CA ALA A 99 7.85 4.41 -5.09
C ALA A 99 8.85 3.32 -4.66
N GLN A 100 9.92 3.03 -5.41
CA GLN A 100 10.97 2.04 -5.06
C GLN A 100 10.46 0.67 -4.50
N PRO A 101 9.60 -0.09 -5.21
CA PRO A 101 9.13 -1.40 -4.75
C PRO A 101 10.25 -2.36 -4.33
N GLN A 102 10.07 -3.07 -3.21
CA GLN A 102 11.06 -4.03 -2.69
C GLN A 102 11.13 -5.35 -3.48
N LYS A 103 10.15 -5.61 -4.37
CA LYS A 103 9.97 -6.86 -5.12
C LYS A 103 9.82 -8.09 -4.21
N VAL A 104 9.15 -7.89 -3.07
CA VAL A 104 8.77 -8.94 -2.13
C VAL A 104 7.26 -8.99 -2.14
N SER A 105 6.70 -10.18 -2.20
CA SER A 105 5.24 -10.33 -2.12
C SER A 105 4.79 -10.41 -0.68
N LEU A 106 3.61 -9.82 -0.41
CA LEU A 106 2.94 -10.10 0.85
C LEU A 106 2.59 -11.60 0.89
N PRO A 107 2.85 -12.32 2.01
CA PRO A 107 2.46 -13.72 2.13
C PRO A 107 0.95 -13.93 1.88
N PRO A 108 0.52 -15.16 1.53
CA PRO A 108 -0.88 -15.49 1.33
C PRO A 108 -1.75 -15.01 2.50
N PHE A 109 -2.94 -14.49 2.20
CA PHE A 109 -3.81 -13.85 3.18
C PHE A 109 -4.08 -14.74 4.40
N GLU A 110 -4.29 -16.03 4.15
CA GLU A 110 -4.59 -17.05 5.15
C GLU A 110 -3.42 -17.31 6.12
N SER A 111 -2.20 -16.90 5.77
CA SER A 111 -1.02 -17.12 6.61
C SER A 111 -0.83 -16.04 7.67
N TRP A 112 -1.51 -14.91 7.57
CA TRP A 112 -1.31 -13.78 8.49
C TRP A 112 -2.59 -13.12 8.99
N ALA A 113 -3.70 -13.23 8.27
CA ALA A 113 -4.94 -12.58 8.68
C ALA A 113 -5.49 -13.17 9.99
N PRO A 114 -6.13 -12.35 10.84
CA PRO A 114 -6.89 -12.85 11.98
C PRO A 114 -7.92 -13.89 11.53
N LYS A 115 -7.99 -15.02 12.22
CA LYS A 115 -8.79 -16.19 11.79
C LYS A 115 -10.28 -15.84 11.63
N GLU A 116 -10.78 -14.99 12.51
CA GLU A 116 -12.16 -14.50 12.49
C GLU A 116 -12.47 -13.55 11.32
N LEU A 117 -11.45 -13.01 10.64
CA LEU A 117 -11.60 -12.08 9.51
C LEU A 117 -11.37 -12.76 8.15
N LEU A 118 -11.06 -14.06 8.12
CA LEU A 118 -10.70 -14.77 6.90
C LEU A 118 -11.81 -14.71 5.85
N ASP A 119 -13.05 -15.01 6.25
CA ASP A 119 -14.17 -15.05 5.31
C ASP A 119 -14.61 -13.64 4.90
N SER A 120 -14.60 -12.69 5.84
CA SER A 120 -15.05 -11.30 5.60
C SER A 120 -14.11 -10.53 4.67
N TYR A 121 -12.81 -10.83 4.70
CA TYR A 121 -11.77 -10.10 3.96
C TYR A 121 -11.01 -10.97 2.96
N ALA A 122 -11.57 -12.13 2.59
CA ALA A 122 -10.99 -13.02 1.59
C ALA A 122 -10.61 -12.26 0.30
N PRO A 123 -9.40 -12.49 -0.27
CA PRO A 123 -8.98 -11.85 -1.50
C PRO A 123 -9.95 -12.15 -2.65
N LYS A 124 -10.53 -11.10 -3.24
CA LYS A 124 -11.48 -11.22 -4.35
C LYS A 124 -10.82 -11.38 -5.73
N LEU A 125 -9.53 -11.07 -5.83
CA LEU A 125 -8.78 -11.05 -7.10
C LEU A 125 -7.92 -12.31 -7.23
N PRO A 126 -8.01 -13.05 -8.34
CA PRO A 126 -7.23 -14.28 -8.54
C PRO A 126 -5.75 -13.98 -8.80
N GLU A 127 -4.86 -14.96 -8.62
CA GLU A 127 -3.43 -14.81 -8.93
C GLU A 127 -3.17 -14.41 -10.40
N ALA A 128 -4.03 -14.81 -11.33
CA ALA A 128 -3.95 -14.37 -12.72
C ALA A 128 -4.03 -12.84 -12.86
N PHE A 129 -4.86 -12.18 -12.05
CA PHE A 129 -4.94 -10.72 -12.00
C PHE A 129 -3.61 -10.13 -11.51
N TRP A 130 -3.08 -10.64 -10.41
CA TRP A 130 -1.82 -10.14 -9.84
C TRP A 130 -0.62 -10.34 -10.76
N LYS A 131 -0.57 -11.46 -11.49
CA LYS A 131 0.45 -11.71 -12.52
C LYS A 131 0.38 -10.70 -13.66
N ALA A 132 -0.82 -10.27 -14.05
CA ALA A 132 -1.02 -9.32 -15.14
C ALA A 132 -0.83 -7.85 -14.70
N HIS A 133 -1.39 -7.49 -13.54
CA HIS A 133 -1.63 -6.11 -13.11
C HIS A 133 -0.92 -5.71 -11.81
N GLY A 134 -0.21 -6.63 -11.16
CA GLY A 134 0.53 -6.35 -9.92
C GLY A 134 1.64 -5.30 -10.12
N PRO A 135 2.16 -4.72 -9.03
CA PRO A 135 3.22 -3.72 -9.07
C PRO A 135 4.44 -4.19 -9.86
N LYS A 136 4.94 -3.32 -10.75
CA LYS A 136 6.18 -3.56 -11.50
C LYS A 136 7.29 -2.62 -11.01
N PRO A 137 8.55 -3.05 -11.03
CA PRO A 137 9.68 -2.15 -10.77
C PRO A 137 9.61 -0.92 -11.68
N HIS A 138 9.90 0.28 -11.14
CA HIS A 138 9.86 1.59 -11.82
C HIS A 138 8.48 2.15 -12.20
N CYS A 139 7.40 1.38 -12.12
CA CYS A 139 6.03 1.87 -12.38
C CYS A 139 5.01 1.02 -11.62
N VAL A 140 4.43 1.59 -10.57
CA VAL A 140 3.57 0.86 -9.63
C VAL A 140 2.19 0.53 -10.21
N ILE A 141 1.69 1.37 -11.13
CA ILE A 141 0.34 1.22 -11.67
C ILE A 141 0.39 1.38 -13.19
N ARG A 142 0.38 0.25 -13.91
CA ARG A 142 0.02 0.17 -15.33
C ARG A 142 -1.32 -0.56 -15.48
N SER A 143 -2.34 -0.08 -14.77
CA SER A 143 -3.71 -0.49 -15.03
C SER A 143 -4.32 0.48 -16.04
N PRO A 144 -5.21 0.04 -16.95
CA PRO A 144 -6.13 0.97 -17.60
C PRO A 144 -6.87 1.77 -16.51
N ASN A 145 -7.15 3.05 -16.78
CA ASN A 145 -7.98 3.89 -15.89
C ASN A 145 -9.47 3.52 -15.96
N GLU A 146 -9.79 2.38 -16.57
CA GLU A 146 -11.12 1.83 -16.63
C GLU A 146 -11.49 1.23 -15.26
N PRO A 147 -12.75 1.38 -14.81
CA PRO A 147 -13.21 0.70 -13.61
C PRO A 147 -12.98 -0.80 -13.68
N ILE A 148 -12.49 -1.40 -12.58
CA ILE A 148 -12.35 -2.85 -12.47
C ILE A 148 -13.76 -3.45 -12.57
N LYS A 149 -13.99 -4.25 -13.63
CA LYS A 149 -15.20 -5.06 -13.77
C LYS A 149 -14.99 -6.37 -13.03
N TRP A 150 -15.73 -6.57 -11.95
CA TRP A 150 -15.78 -7.85 -11.27
C TRP A 150 -16.58 -8.84 -12.13
N PRO A 151 -16.18 -10.12 -12.18
CA PRO A 151 -16.99 -11.17 -12.80
C PRO A 151 -18.36 -11.32 -12.12
#